data_AF-A0A0F9FWE7-F1
#
_entry.id   AF-A0A0F9FWE7-F1
#
_cell.length_a   1.000
_cell.length_b   1.000
_cell.length_c   1.000
_cell.angle_alpha   90.00
_cell.angle_beta   90.00
_cell.angle_gamma   90.00
#
_symmetry.space_group_name_H-M   'P 1'
#
loop_
_entity.id
_entity.type
_entity.pdbx_description
1 polymer ?
#
loop_
_entity_poly.entity_id
_entity_poly.type
_entity_poly.pdbx_seq_one_letter_code
_entity_poly.pdbx_strand_id
1 'polypeptide(L)'
;MTNDDILRFVGRYSLGRDSNPRNYEDSLHFLRFKVPGGFITSEQLRGVAELTQKYSKNLAEITDRVDIQLHWIKSEDALDIFKVMEELGFTTDMCGQGFGGARYGDPRNIICCPASGIEKDEIIDGRPLMEKLTKYLIGNSDFMDMPKKFKFSISGCGSDCVRGVTNDLAFVGVKQGDDIGYT
;
A
#
# COMPACT_ATOMS: atom_id res chain seq x y z
N MET A 1 -17.11 3.45 -23.54
CA MET A 1 -16.51 2.39 -22.71
C MET A 1 -16.16 1.26 -23.66
N THR A 2 -14.88 0.90 -23.77
CA THR A 2 -14.45 -0.21 -24.62
C THR A 2 -14.06 -1.41 -23.74
N ASN A 3 -14.16 -2.63 -24.26
CA ASN A 3 -13.69 -3.82 -23.55
C ASN A 3 -12.18 -3.76 -23.23
N ASP A 4 -11.42 -2.96 -23.98
CA ASP A 4 -9.98 -2.76 -23.80
C ASP A 4 -9.63 -1.99 -22.54
N ASP A 5 -10.50 -1.06 -22.12
CA ASP A 5 -10.35 -0.33 -20.87
C ASP A 5 -10.37 -1.35 -19.72
N ILE A 6 -11.45 -2.15 -19.62
CA ILE A 6 -11.63 -3.18 -18.59
C ILE A 6 -10.48 -4.20 -18.58
N LEU A 7 -9.99 -4.63 -19.74
CA LEU A 7 -8.86 -5.57 -19.84
C LEU A 7 -7.53 -4.96 -19.36
N ARG A 8 -7.28 -3.68 -19.66
CA ARG A 8 -6.14 -2.93 -19.10
C ARG A 8 -6.24 -2.85 -17.57
N PHE A 9 -7.45 -2.71 -17.04
CA PHE A 9 -7.70 -2.65 -15.60
C PHE A 9 -7.48 -4.00 -14.91
N VAL A 10 -8.04 -5.10 -15.43
CA VAL A 10 -7.81 -6.44 -14.88
C VAL A 10 -6.34 -6.85 -14.96
N GLY A 11 -5.61 -6.35 -15.98
CA GLY A 11 -4.18 -6.63 -16.17
C GLY A 11 -3.24 -5.84 -15.25
N ARG A 12 -3.42 -4.51 -15.10
CA ARG A 12 -2.52 -3.64 -14.32
C ARG A 12 -2.90 -3.49 -12.86
N TYR A 13 -4.19 -3.63 -12.56
CA TYR A 13 -4.76 -3.46 -11.24
C TYR A 13 -5.53 -4.74 -10.92
N SER A 14 -4.79 -5.81 -10.60
CA SER A 14 -5.39 -7.09 -10.22
C SER A 14 -6.19 -6.87 -8.96
N LEU A 15 -7.48 -6.73 -9.17
CA LEU A 15 -8.52 -7.02 -8.22
C LEU A 15 -8.22 -8.38 -7.57
N GLY A 16 -7.68 -8.34 -6.35
CA GLY A 16 -7.28 -9.56 -5.67
C GLY A 16 -8.50 -10.45 -5.45
N ARG A 17 -8.33 -11.77 -5.52
CA ARG A 17 -9.42 -12.71 -5.29
C ARG A 17 -9.47 -13.03 -3.80
N ASP A 18 -10.65 -12.92 -3.20
CA ASP A 18 -10.89 -13.42 -1.85
C ASP A 18 -10.71 -14.96 -1.89
N SER A 19 -9.55 -15.45 -1.45
CA SER A 19 -9.19 -16.85 -1.60
C SER A 19 -9.92 -17.74 -0.59
N ASN A 20 -11.04 -18.35 -1.00
CA ASN A 20 -11.62 -19.52 -0.33
C ASN A 20 -12.08 -20.57 -1.37
N PRO A 21 -11.45 -21.76 -1.46
CA PRO A 21 -11.81 -22.79 -2.43
C PRO A 21 -13.11 -23.57 -2.09
N ARG A 22 -13.84 -23.20 -1.04
CA ARG A 22 -15.02 -23.95 -0.57
C ARG A 22 -16.35 -23.23 -0.73
N ASN A 23 -16.38 -21.97 -1.18
CA ASN A 23 -17.65 -21.25 -1.38
C ASN A 23 -17.53 -20.21 -2.50
N TYR A 24 -18.13 -20.47 -3.66
CA TYR A 24 -17.88 -19.76 -4.92
C TYR A 24 -19.05 -18.89 -5.43
N GLU A 25 -20.15 -18.77 -4.69
CA GLU A 25 -21.34 -18.06 -5.21
C GLU A 25 -21.23 -16.52 -5.11
N ASP A 26 -20.33 -15.98 -4.26
CA ASP A 26 -20.26 -14.54 -3.92
C ASP A 26 -18.84 -13.93 -3.97
N SER A 27 -17.85 -14.59 -4.58
CA SER A 27 -16.45 -14.09 -4.56
C SER A 27 -16.32 -12.80 -5.37
N LEU A 28 -16.19 -11.69 -4.65
CA LEU A 28 -15.92 -10.37 -5.19
C LEU A 28 -14.43 -10.05 -5.04
N HIS A 29 -14.04 -8.90 -5.54
CA HIS A 29 -12.65 -8.48 -5.52
C HIS A 29 -12.34 -7.60 -4.30
N PHE A 30 -11.06 -7.53 -3.94
CA PHE A 30 -10.58 -6.49 -3.04
C PHE A 30 -9.70 -5.46 -3.76
N LEU A 31 -9.74 -4.23 -3.28
CA LEU A 31 -8.94 -3.10 -3.76
C LEU A 31 -8.12 -2.53 -2.60
N ARG A 32 -6.82 -2.28 -2.83
CA ARG A 32 -5.91 -1.79 -1.79
C ARG A 32 -5.39 -0.41 -2.12
N PHE A 33 -5.70 0.54 -1.24
CA PHE A 33 -5.27 1.92 -1.29
C PHE A 33 -3.89 1.99 -0.64
N LYS A 34 -2.88 2.41 -1.40
CA LYS A 34 -1.53 2.62 -0.87
C LYS A 34 -1.52 3.82 0.07
N VAL A 35 -1.07 3.63 1.30
CA VAL A 35 -0.92 4.68 2.31
C VAL A 35 0.51 4.64 2.86
N PRO A 36 1.47 5.34 2.23
CA PRO A 36 2.87 5.33 2.64
C PRO A 36 3.04 5.70 4.12
N GLY A 37 3.65 4.82 4.90
CA GLY A 37 3.82 5.00 6.34
C GLY A 37 2.53 5.05 7.17
N GLY A 38 1.35 4.86 6.57
CA GLY A 38 0.06 5.06 7.22
C GLY A 38 -0.35 6.53 7.38
N PHE A 39 0.37 7.46 6.74
CA PHE A 39 0.03 8.88 6.77
C PHE A 39 -1.09 9.18 5.77
N ILE A 40 -2.24 9.62 6.28
CA ILE A 40 -3.46 9.89 5.50
C ILE A 40 -4.09 11.21 5.94
N THR A 41 -4.61 11.99 4.99
CA THR A 41 -5.32 13.24 5.31
C THR A 41 -6.79 12.96 5.68
N SER A 42 -7.43 13.94 6.34
CA SER A 42 -8.86 13.83 6.67
C SER A 42 -9.75 13.79 5.43
N GLU A 43 -9.38 14.49 4.36
CA GLU A 43 -10.06 14.47 3.06
C GLU A 43 -9.99 13.07 2.41
N GLN A 44 -8.77 12.51 2.35
CA GLN A 44 -8.53 11.16 1.86
C GLN A 44 -9.35 10.11 2.63
N LEU A 45 -9.34 10.18 3.97
CA LEU A 45 -10.09 9.23 4.80
C LEU A 45 -11.61 9.37 4.65
N ARG A 46 -12.14 10.60 4.46
CA ARG A 46 -13.56 10.82 4.15
C ARG A 46 -13.95 10.21 2.81
N GLY A 47 -13.13 10.42 1.78
CA GLY A 47 -13.37 9.82 0.47
C GLY A 47 -13.38 8.29 0.51
N VAL A 48 -12.46 7.68 1.26
CA VAL A 48 -12.50 6.23 1.52
C VAL A 48 -13.81 5.82 2.21
N ALA A 49 -14.28 6.57 3.20
CA ALA A 49 -15.53 6.27 3.90
C ALA A 49 -16.79 6.42 3.01
N GLU A 50 -16.76 7.30 2.01
CA GLU A 50 -17.83 7.40 1.02
C GLU A 50 -17.83 6.20 0.07
N LEU A 51 -16.64 5.77 -0.36
CA LEU A 51 -16.47 4.57 -1.18
C LEU A 51 -16.92 3.31 -0.45
N THR A 52 -16.69 3.21 0.85
CA THR A 52 -17.10 2.02 1.62
C THR A 52 -18.63 1.90 1.67
N GLN A 53 -19.33 3.00 1.91
CA GLN A 53 -20.80 3.04 1.95
C GLN A 53 -21.42 2.61 0.62
N LYS A 54 -20.80 3.00 -0.50
CA LYS A 54 -21.31 2.71 -1.84
C LYS A 54 -20.93 1.32 -2.34
N TYR A 55 -19.71 0.85 -2.08
CA TYR A 55 -19.14 -0.31 -2.78
C TYR A 55 -18.61 -1.44 -1.87
N SER A 56 -18.39 -1.20 -0.58
CA SER A 56 -17.71 -2.16 0.32
C SER A 56 -18.51 -2.44 1.59
N LYS A 57 -19.85 -2.46 1.49
CA LYS A 57 -20.77 -2.76 2.62
C LYS A 57 -20.52 -1.91 3.87
N ASN A 58 -20.09 -0.67 3.70
CA ASN A 58 -19.69 0.24 4.77
C ASN A 58 -18.54 -0.30 5.66
N LEU A 59 -17.64 -1.08 5.08
CA LEU A 59 -16.48 -1.68 5.77
C LEU A 59 -15.19 -1.41 5.00
N ALA A 60 -14.12 -1.16 5.76
CA ALA A 60 -12.74 -1.10 5.28
C ALA A 60 -11.84 -1.84 6.28
N GLU A 61 -10.73 -2.39 5.80
CA GLU A 61 -9.70 -3.02 6.61
C GLU A 61 -8.41 -2.20 6.58
N ILE A 62 -7.79 -1.96 7.74
CA ILE A 62 -6.42 -1.47 7.82
C ILE A 62 -5.49 -2.69 7.89
N THR A 63 -4.54 -2.75 6.97
CA THR A 63 -3.65 -3.92 6.83
C THR A 63 -2.49 -3.92 7.84
N ASP A 64 -1.79 -5.05 7.94
CA ASP A 64 -0.53 -5.17 8.69
C ASP A 64 0.61 -4.27 8.18
N ARG A 65 0.44 -3.70 6.98
CA ARG A 65 1.34 -2.71 6.38
C ARG A 65 0.72 -1.33 6.24
N VAL A 66 -0.32 -1.06 7.04
CA VAL A 66 -1.00 0.23 7.18
C VAL A 66 -1.56 0.83 5.89
N ASP A 67 -1.73 0.03 4.83
CA ASP A 67 -2.64 0.33 3.72
C ASP A 67 -4.11 0.15 4.13
N ILE A 68 -5.04 0.63 3.30
CA ILE A 68 -6.47 0.40 3.47
C ILE A 68 -6.99 -0.54 2.38
N GLN A 69 -7.84 -1.51 2.75
CA GLN A 69 -8.48 -2.44 1.82
C GLN A 69 -10.00 -2.30 1.84
N LEU A 70 -10.58 -2.28 0.64
CA LEU A 70 -12.01 -2.45 0.42
C LEU A 70 -12.27 -3.83 -0.17
N HIS A 71 -13.32 -4.49 0.30
CA HIS A 71 -13.71 -5.83 -0.14
C HIS A 71 -15.08 -5.76 -0.82
N TRP A 72 -15.52 -6.88 -1.41
CA TRP A 72 -16.81 -6.95 -2.09
C TRP A 72 -16.94 -6.03 -3.32
N ILE A 73 -15.83 -5.68 -3.95
CA ILE A 73 -15.83 -4.81 -5.13
C ILE A 73 -16.23 -5.63 -6.36
N LYS A 74 -17.30 -5.20 -7.04
CA LYS A 74 -17.65 -5.74 -8.36
C LYS A 74 -16.75 -5.14 -9.43
N SER A 75 -16.42 -5.92 -10.45
CA SER A 75 -15.54 -5.45 -11.53
C SER A 75 -16.13 -4.24 -12.29
N GLU A 76 -17.45 -4.15 -12.39
CA GLU A 76 -18.17 -3.03 -13.02
C GLU A 76 -18.02 -1.70 -12.26
N ASP A 77 -17.85 -1.75 -10.93
CA ASP A 77 -17.72 -0.58 -10.06
C ASP A 77 -16.27 -0.05 -10.00
N ALA A 78 -15.30 -0.82 -10.50
CA ALA A 78 -13.88 -0.51 -10.33
C ALA A 78 -13.49 0.85 -10.89
N LEU A 79 -14.03 1.24 -12.06
CA LEU A 79 -13.71 2.51 -12.71
C LEU A 79 -14.11 3.73 -11.87
N ASP A 80 -15.30 3.68 -11.29
CA ASP A 80 -15.80 4.76 -10.43
C ASP A 80 -14.91 4.91 -9.19
N ILE A 81 -14.51 3.79 -8.60
CA ILE A 81 -13.61 3.78 -7.43
C ILE A 81 -12.25 4.38 -7.82
N PHE A 82 -11.67 3.97 -8.95
CA PHE A 82 -10.38 4.51 -9.42
C PHE A 82 -10.42 6.00 -9.70
N LYS A 83 -11.53 6.52 -10.23
CA LYS A 83 -11.68 7.96 -10.46
C LYS A 83 -11.57 8.74 -9.14
N VAL A 84 -12.28 8.28 -8.10
CA VAL A 84 -12.19 8.89 -6.77
C VAL A 84 -10.80 8.72 -6.16
N MET A 85 -10.15 7.56 -6.37
CA MET A 85 -8.76 7.36 -5.94
C MET A 85 -7.81 8.37 -6.57
N GLU A 86 -7.90 8.58 -7.88
CA GLU A 86 -7.06 9.52 -8.62
C GLU A 86 -7.29 10.96 -8.14
N GLU A 87 -8.55 11.36 -7.95
CA GLU A 87 -8.93 12.67 -7.41
C GLU A 87 -8.34 12.92 -6.00
N LEU A 88 -8.24 11.89 -5.17
CA LEU A 88 -7.68 11.95 -3.81
C LEU A 88 -6.17 11.66 -3.73
N GLY A 89 -5.52 11.43 -4.88
CA GLY A 89 -4.10 11.13 -4.96
C GLY A 89 -3.68 9.75 -4.46
N PHE A 90 -4.61 8.79 -4.40
CA PHE A 90 -4.30 7.39 -4.09
C PHE A 90 -3.81 6.63 -5.32
N THR A 91 -3.05 5.56 -5.05
CA THR A 91 -2.67 4.56 -6.05
C THR A 91 -2.84 3.15 -5.49
N THR A 92 -2.98 2.18 -6.37
CA THR A 92 -2.94 0.74 -6.08
C THR A 92 -1.61 0.10 -6.51
N ASP A 93 -0.68 0.91 -7.02
CA ASP A 93 0.64 0.43 -7.40
C ASP A 93 1.40 -0.11 -6.18
N MET A 94 2.19 -1.17 -6.39
CA MET A 94 3.03 -1.77 -5.35
C MET A 94 2.22 -2.26 -4.13
N CYS A 95 1.00 -2.76 -4.37
CA CYS A 95 0.10 -3.31 -3.36
C CYS A 95 0.03 -4.85 -3.37
N GLY A 96 0.80 -5.52 -4.22
CA GLY A 96 0.69 -6.96 -4.46
C GLY A 96 -0.46 -7.35 -5.37
N GLN A 97 -0.95 -6.38 -6.14
CA GLN A 97 -2.07 -6.47 -7.07
C GLN A 97 -1.58 -6.42 -8.53
N GLY A 98 -0.29 -6.61 -8.79
CA GLY A 98 0.25 -6.73 -10.13
C GLY A 98 0.11 -8.17 -10.65
N PHE A 99 -0.76 -8.36 -11.65
CA PHE A 99 -0.78 -9.51 -12.58
C PHE A 99 -1.10 -10.92 -12.03
N GLY A 100 -1.94 -11.64 -12.77
CA GLY A 100 -2.27 -13.04 -12.48
C GLY A 100 -1.13 -14.00 -12.85
N GLY A 101 -0.35 -14.46 -11.87
CA GLY A 101 0.64 -15.54 -12.04
C GLY A 101 1.66 -15.64 -10.92
N ALA A 102 2.42 -16.74 -10.89
CA ALA A 102 3.31 -17.10 -9.77
C ALA A 102 4.64 -16.32 -9.71
N ARG A 103 4.96 -15.50 -10.73
CA ARG A 103 6.23 -14.77 -10.89
C ARG A 103 6.18 -13.27 -10.56
N TYR A 104 5.02 -12.70 -10.26
CA TYR A 104 4.85 -11.24 -10.18
C TYR A 104 4.85 -10.75 -8.72
N GLY A 105 6.04 -10.46 -8.22
CA GLY A 105 6.27 -9.74 -6.98
C GLY A 105 6.50 -8.25 -7.23
N ASP A 106 6.18 -7.44 -6.25
CA ASP A 106 6.41 -6.00 -6.22
C ASP A 106 6.91 -5.56 -4.84
N PRO A 107 7.55 -4.39 -4.74
CA PRO A 107 7.64 -3.65 -3.50
C PRO A 107 6.27 -3.54 -2.85
N ARG A 108 6.19 -3.77 -1.55
CA ARG A 108 4.98 -3.52 -0.76
C ARG A 108 5.03 -2.13 -0.18
N ASN A 109 3.92 -1.71 0.41
CA ASN A 109 3.88 -0.44 1.12
C ASN A 109 5.04 -0.30 2.10
N ILE A 110 5.63 0.89 2.16
CA ILE A 110 6.72 1.20 3.08
C ILE A 110 6.09 1.56 4.41
N ILE A 111 6.41 0.78 5.44
CA ILE A 111 5.97 1.11 6.80
C ILE A 111 7.00 2.05 7.43
N CYS A 112 6.49 3.08 8.11
CA CYS A 112 7.27 4.07 8.83
C CYS A 112 6.76 4.12 10.28
N CYS A 113 7.57 4.63 11.21
CA CYS A 113 7.11 4.89 12.57
C CYS A 113 5.87 5.81 12.52
N PRO A 114 4.74 5.44 13.16
CA PRO A 114 3.55 6.29 13.17
C PRO A 114 3.76 7.62 13.91
N ALA A 115 4.80 7.69 14.75
CA ALA A 115 5.22 8.88 15.47
C ALA A 115 6.46 9.55 14.84
N SER A 116 6.83 9.21 13.60
CA SER A 116 7.98 9.83 12.91
C SER A 116 7.80 11.35 12.80
N GLY A 117 8.79 12.12 13.25
CA GLY A 117 8.76 13.58 13.32
C GLY A 117 8.14 14.17 14.59
N ILE A 118 7.63 13.34 15.49
CA ILE A 118 7.03 13.75 16.78
C ILE A 118 7.51 12.92 17.98
N GLU A 119 8.07 11.73 17.72
CA GLU A 119 8.64 10.86 18.75
C GLU A 119 9.84 11.54 19.41
N LYS A 120 9.82 11.63 20.74
CA LYS A 120 10.81 12.42 21.48
C LYS A 120 12.21 11.81 21.38
N ASP A 121 12.27 10.49 21.37
CA ASP A 121 13.52 9.73 21.37
C ASP A 121 13.91 9.24 19.97
N GLU A 122 13.34 9.83 18.90
CA GLU A 122 13.76 9.50 17.54
C GLU A 122 15.13 10.12 17.21
N ILE A 123 15.97 9.32 16.57
CA ILE A 123 17.29 9.74 16.11
C ILE A 123 17.17 10.51 14.78
N ILE A 124 16.21 10.11 13.94
CA ILE A 124 15.97 10.67 12.61
C ILE A 124 14.50 10.52 12.21
N ASP A 125 13.92 11.57 11.62
CA ASP A 125 12.60 11.48 11.00
C ASP A 125 12.67 10.60 9.73
N GLY A 126 11.92 9.51 9.73
CA GLY A 126 11.83 8.55 8.62
C GLY A 126 10.97 9.00 7.43
N ARG A 127 10.10 10.00 7.60
CA ARG A 127 9.14 10.43 6.57
C ARG A 127 9.81 10.87 5.26
N PRO A 128 10.89 11.69 5.27
CA PRO A 128 11.53 12.11 4.02
C PRO A 128 12.11 10.94 3.20
N LEU A 129 12.68 9.92 3.86
CA LEU A 129 13.17 8.72 3.17
C LEU A 129 12.01 7.89 2.62
N MET A 130 10.96 7.72 3.42
CA MET A 130 9.74 7.00 3.04
C MET A 130 9.09 7.63 1.79
N GLU A 131 8.94 8.95 1.75
CA GLU A 131 8.37 9.68 0.62
C GLU A 131 9.24 9.54 -0.63
N LYS A 132 10.57 9.72 -0.48
CA LYS A 132 11.52 9.60 -1.58
C LYS A 132 11.52 8.20 -2.19
N LEU A 133 11.56 7.15 -1.36
CA LEU A 133 11.51 5.76 -1.82
C LEU A 133 10.16 5.45 -2.46
N THR A 134 9.06 5.88 -1.85
CA THR A 134 7.71 5.70 -2.41
C THR A 134 7.62 6.31 -3.81
N LYS A 135 8.07 7.56 -3.98
CA LYS A 135 8.08 8.24 -5.28
C LYS A 135 9.00 7.58 -6.31
N TYR A 136 10.14 7.04 -5.87
CA TYR A 136 11.08 6.34 -6.75
C TYR A 136 10.55 5.00 -7.24
N LEU A 137 9.78 4.31 -6.40
CA LEU A 137 9.25 2.99 -6.68
C LEU A 137 7.97 3.09 -7.52
N ILE A 138 7.01 3.94 -7.16
CA ILE A 138 5.74 4.06 -7.90
C ILE A 138 5.98 4.38 -9.38
N GLY A 139 5.34 3.61 -10.27
CA GLY A 139 5.41 3.75 -11.72
C GLY A 139 6.70 3.26 -12.35
N ASN A 140 7.64 2.72 -11.56
CA ASN A 140 8.91 2.24 -12.05
C ASN A 140 8.82 0.77 -12.50
N SER A 141 8.96 0.54 -13.81
CA SER A 141 8.84 -0.78 -14.43
C SER A 141 9.90 -1.78 -13.97
N ASP A 142 11.04 -1.32 -13.48
CA ASP A 142 12.12 -2.20 -13.02
C ASP A 142 11.71 -3.00 -11.77
N PHE A 143 10.67 -2.55 -11.05
CA PHE A 143 10.17 -3.16 -9.82
C PHE A 143 8.78 -3.81 -9.96
N MET A 144 8.23 -3.92 -11.17
CA MET A 144 6.89 -4.48 -11.38
C MET A 144 6.86 -6.00 -11.64
N ASP A 145 8.01 -6.63 -11.93
CA ASP A 145 8.15 -8.08 -12.17
C ASP A 145 9.27 -8.68 -11.30
N MET A 146 9.24 -8.38 -10.00
CA MET A 146 10.20 -8.95 -9.05
C MET A 146 9.88 -10.43 -8.80
N PRO A 147 10.88 -11.29 -8.52
CA PRO A 147 10.63 -12.72 -8.28
C PRO A 147 9.63 -13.04 -7.16
N LYS A 148 9.54 -12.17 -6.14
CA LYS A 148 8.60 -12.22 -5.01
C LYS A 148 8.36 -10.82 -4.42
N LYS A 149 7.37 -10.74 -3.53
CA LYS A 149 7.07 -9.56 -2.71
C LYS A 149 8.33 -9.08 -1.98
N PHE A 150 8.54 -7.77 -1.92
CA PHE A 150 9.65 -7.14 -1.20
C PHE A 150 9.13 -6.08 -0.24
N LYS A 151 9.51 -6.15 1.03
CA LYS A 151 8.97 -5.31 2.11
C LYS A 151 10.04 -4.38 2.66
N PHE A 152 9.69 -3.10 2.76
CA PHE A 152 10.53 -2.06 3.36
C PHE A 152 9.99 -1.64 4.73
N SER A 153 10.88 -1.33 5.67
CA SER A 153 10.52 -0.63 6.91
C SER A 153 11.52 0.47 7.23
N ILE A 154 11.04 1.58 7.79
CA ILE A 154 11.88 2.71 8.22
C ILE A 154 11.53 3.05 9.67
N SER A 155 12.53 3.05 10.55
CA SER A 155 12.39 3.49 11.94
C SER A 155 13.50 4.44 12.32
N GLY A 156 13.15 5.55 12.95
CA GLY A 156 14.11 6.46 13.58
C GLY A 156 14.33 6.22 15.07
N CYS A 157 13.48 5.42 15.72
CA CYS A 157 13.50 5.20 17.16
C CYS A 157 13.80 3.74 17.53
N GLY A 158 14.17 3.51 18.79
CA GLY A 158 14.52 2.20 19.33
C GLY A 158 13.33 1.28 19.65
N SER A 159 12.09 1.72 19.43
CA SER A 159 10.87 0.98 19.84
C SER A 159 10.49 -0.17 18.91
N ASP A 160 11.12 -0.29 17.73
CA ASP A 160 10.83 -1.30 16.70
C ASP A 160 9.33 -1.47 16.35
N CYS A 161 8.57 -0.36 16.36
CA CYS A 161 7.14 -0.36 16.05
C CYS A 161 6.82 -0.82 14.61
N VAL A 162 7.81 -0.75 13.72
CA VAL A 162 7.73 -1.22 12.33
C VAL A 162 8.21 -2.67 12.14
N ARG A 163 8.65 -3.35 13.20
CA ARG A 163 9.10 -4.75 13.17
C ARG A 163 10.17 -4.99 12.10
N GLY A 164 11.28 -4.26 12.16
CA GLY A 164 12.32 -4.21 11.13
C GLY A 164 12.79 -5.60 10.68
N VAL A 165 12.98 -6.52 11.63
CA VAL A 165 13.42 -7.91 11.38
C VAL A 165 12.48 -8.75 10.51
N THR A 166 11.23 -8.32 10.31
CA THR A 166 10.23 -9.02 9.49
C THR A 166 10.12 -8.48 8.05
N ASN A 167 10.92 -7.47 7.72
CA ASN A 167 10.95 -6.83 6.40
C ASN A 167 12.21 -7.26 5.64
N ASP A 168 12.13 -7.24 4.30
CA ASP A 168 13.23 -7.64 3.42
C ASP A 168 14.37 -6.60 3.42
N LEU A 169 14.03 -5.31 3.60
CA LEU A 169 14.98 -4.24 3.89
C LEU A 169 14.43 -3.34 5.00
N ALA A 170 15.22 -3.19 6.07
CA ALA A 170 14.93 -2.28 7.17
C ALA A 170 15.97 -1.17 7.21
N PHE A 171 15.50 0.07 7.33
CA PHE A 171 16.31 1.23 7.63
C PHE A 171 16.14 1.55 9.11
N VAL A 172 17.19 1.35 9.90
CA VAL A 172 17.16 1.60 11.34
C VAL A 172 18.02 2.82 11.66
N GLY A 173 17.42 3.84 12.25
CA GLY A 173 18.08 5.08 12.64
C GLY A 173 19.25 4.80 13.58
N VAL A 174 20.42 5.31 13.22
CA VAL A 174 21.65 5.18 14.01
C VAL A 174 22.38 6.51 14.08
N LYS A 175 23.11 6.69 15.18
CA LYS A 175 24.00 7.82 15.39
C LYS A 175 25.40 7.30 15.70
N GLN A 176 26.39 7.70 14.89
CA GLN A 176 27.80 7.37 15.09
C GLN A 176 28.60 8.68 15.23
N GLY A 177 28.96 9.04 16.46
CA GLY A 177 29.54 10.36 16.73
C GLY A 177 28.54 11.46 16.38
N ASP A 178 28.92 12.33 15.45
CA ASP A 178 28.06 13.41 14.95
C ASP A 178 27.23 13.00 13.71
N ASP A 179 27.52 11.86 13.11
CA ASP A 179 26.82 11.38 11.92
C ASP A 179 25.51 10.69 12.28
N ILE A 180 24.43 11.08 11.59
CA ILE A 180 23.09 10.50 11.74
C ILE A 180 22.69 9.89 10.40
N GLY A 181 22.21 8.65 10.43
CA GLY A 181 21.78 7.94 9.23
C GLY A 181 21.00 6.67 9.55
N TYR A 182 21.09 5.70 8.64
CA TYR A 182 20.46 4.39 8.78
C TYR A 182 21.52 3.29 8.67
N THR A 183 21.36 2.24 9.45
CA THR A 183 22.03 0.94 9.25
C THR A 183 21.12 -0.06 8.58
#